data_AF-A0AAN8FEA4-F1
#
_entry.id   AF-A0AAN8FEA4-F1
#
_cell.length_a   1.000
_cell.length_b   1.000
_cell.length_c   1.000
_cell.angle_alpha   90.00
_cell.angle_beta   90.00
_cell.angle_gamma   90.00
#
_symmetry.space_group_name_H-M   'P 1'
#
loop_
_entity.id
_entity.type
_entity.pdbx_description
1 polymer ?
#
loop_
_entity_poly.entity_id
_entity_poly.type
_entity_poly.pdbx_seq_one_letter_code
_entity_poly.pdbx_strand_id
1 'polypeptide(L)'
;MFSHLFHSLWISMSEEERNFIGGLAVPFMSAGALVQQAHAVHPVINILLETFSHCNPPIPIDANSTQFLTRFYHSWHRGILLLENRALCIPPMLNNASSLQPSPDSIMQENLDVLTCLELLYSELAEQDQFAAVWNRRALTVDSVKILAMQQLGDIEEALDFAQSTARSMLHRIENHFGYAFSDANFREFDFIDNAYLQCTKELCRWKVVCDIAKSSHVENPELLFEAAVHLPDWTLAKQCRDQIMGCTRHDFAIQNLTYSAMLGILVRV
;
A
#
# COMPACT_ATOMS: atom_id res chain seq x y z
N MET A 1 32.70 -0.08 -7.79
CA MET A 1 33.90 0.07 -6.91
C MET A 1 33.53 0.00 -5.44
N PHE A 2 32.68 0.89 -4.94
CA PHE A 2 32.24 0.90 -3.53
C PHE A 2 31.72 -0.47 -3.05
N SER A 3 30.80 -1.10 -3.81
CA SER A 3 30.19 -2.37 -3.40
C SER A 3 31.20 -3.49 -3.19
N HIS A 4 32.21 -3.61 -4.06
CA HIS A 4 33.27 -4.60 -3.92
C HIS A 4 34.16 -4.32 -2.71
N LEU A 5 34.55 -3.05 -2.51
CA LEU A 5 35.38 -2.65 -1.36
C LEU A 5 34.65 -2.91 -0.04
N PHE A 6 33.39 -2.50 0.06
CA PHE A 6 32.57 -2.71 1.25
C PHE A 6 32.36 -4.20 1.53
N HIS A 7 32.05 -5.01 0.51
CA HIS A 7 31.90 -6.45 0.66
C HIS A 7 33.19 -7.13 1.15
N SER A 8 34.36 -6.77 0.60
CA SER A 8 35.65 -7.29 1.07
C SER A 8 35.93 -6.92 2.52
N LEU A 9 35.64 -5.68 2.92
CA LEU A 9 35.76 -5.24 4.31
C LEU A 9 34.79 -5.99 5.22
N TRP A 10 33.54 -6.16 4.80
CA TRP A 10 32.49 -6.84 5.55
C TRP A 10 32.85 -8.29 5.90
N ILE A 11 33.44 -9.02 4.94
CA ILE A 11 33.89 -10.40 5.18
C ILE A 11 35.03 -10.46 6.20
N SER A 12 35.91 -9.45 6.20
CA SER A 12 37.05 -9.40 7.13
C SER A 12 36.68 -9.05 8.57
N MET A 13 35.48 -8.50 8.80
CA MET A 13 35.00 -8.09 10.12
C MET A 13 34.57 -9.28 10.98
N SER A 14 34.75 -9.14 12.29
CA SER A 14 34.18 -10.05 13.29
C SER A 14 32.64 -10.03 13.29
N GLU A 15 32.02 -11.00 13.94
CA GLU A 15 30.56 -11.05 14.08
C GLU A 15 30.02 -9.87 14.92
N GLU A 16 30.73 -9.49 15.99
CA GLU A 16 30.35 -8.35 16.83
C GLU A 16 30.37 -7.03 16.05
N GLU A 17 31.42 -6.79 15.26
CA GLU A 17 31.52 -5.61 14.38
C GLU A 17 30.43 -5.60 13.32
N ARG A 18 30.14 -6.76 12.72
CA ARG A 18 29.06 -6.90 11.73
C ARG A 18 27.70 -6.60 12.36
N ASN A 19 27.41 -7.11 13.55
CA ASN A 19 26.15 -6.84 14.23
C ASN A 19 26.03 -5.35 14.59
N PHE A 20 27.11 -4.72 15.05
CA PHE A 20 27.13 -3.29 15.35
C PHE A 20 26.90 -2.43 14.11
N ILE A 21 27.65 -2.65 13.03
CA ILE A 21 27.54 -1.87 11.78
C ILE A 21 26.20 -2.16 11.09
N GLY A 22 25.76 -3.42 11.07
CA GLY A 22 24.46 -3.81 10.52
C GLY A 22 23.30 -3.10 11.22
N GLY A 23 23.35 -2.97 12.55
CA GLY A 23 22.36 -2.21 13.32
C GLY A 23 22.33 -0.71 13.01
N LEU A 24 23.41 -0.15 12.44
CA LEU A 24 23.48 1.25 12.03
C LEU A 24 23.04 1.48 10.57
N ALA A 25 22.87 0.43 9.76
CA ALA A 25 22.57 0.55 8.34
C ALA A 25 21.26 1.32 8.08
N VAL A 26 20.17 0.92 8.73
CA VAL A 26 18.87 1.59 8.58
C VAL A 26 18.88 3.01 9.12
N PRO A 27 19.31 3.29 10.38
CA PRO A 27 19.44 4.66 10.89
C PRO A 27 20.30 5.58 10.02
N PHE A 28 21.36 5.05 9.41
CA PHE A 28 22.22 5.82 8.51
C PHE A 28 21.49 6.17 7.20
N MET A 29 20.80 5.21 6.57
CA MET A 29 20.07 5.44 5.32
C MET A 29 18.83 6.34 5.50
N SER A 30 18.22 6.34 6.69
CA SER A 30 17.09 7.21 7.04
C SER A 30 17.51 8.56 7.64
N ALA A 31 18.82 8.83 7.73
CA ALA A 31 19.31 10.08 8.31
C ALA A 31 18.92 11.31 7.48
N GLY A 32 18.52 12.39 8.16
CA GLY A 32 18.14 13.66 7.54
C GLY A 32 19.23 14.30 6.66
N ALA A 33 20.51 13.94 6.87
CA ALA A 33 21.62 14.39 6.06
C ALA A 33 21.53 13.92 4.59
N LEU A 34 20.85 12.81 4.33
CA LEU A 34 20.71 12.25 2.98
C LEU A 34 19.49 12.80 2.23
N VAL A 35 18.61 13.59 2.87
CA VAL A 35 17.38 14.13 2.26
C VAL A 35 17.63 14.88 0.96
N GLN A 36 18.73 15.62 0.86
CA GLN A 36 19.09 16.34 -0.37
C GLN A 36 19.37 15.41 -1.56
N GLN A 37 19.64 14.13 -1.32
CA GLN A 37 19.88 13.12 -2.35
C GLN A 37 18.58 12.50 -2.90
N ALA A 38 17.40 12.77 -2.32
CA ALA A 38 16.12 12.22 -2.79
C ALA A 38 15.79 12.61 -4.24
N HIS A 39 16.26 13.78 -4.67
CA HIS A 39 16.08 14.30 -6.04
C HIS A 39 17.34 14.13 -6.92
N ALA A 40 18.37 13.44 -6.42
CA ALA A 40 19.55 13.16 -7.23
C ALA A 40 19.22 12.11 -8.31
N VAL A 41 19.87 12.21 -9.47
CA VAL A 41 19.70 11.23 -10.56
C VAL A 41 20.15 9.82 -10.12
N HIS A 42 21.19 9.75 -9.29
CA HIS A 42 21.70 8.50 -8.72
C HIS A 42 21.89 8.66 -7.20
N PRO A 43 20.83 8.48 -6.41
CA PRO A 43 20.92 8.56 -4.95
C PRO A 43 21.91 7.53 -4.40
N VAL A 44 22.72 7.92 -3.43
CA VAL A 44 23.68 7.03 -2.73
C VAL A 44 22.98 5.79 -2.16
N ILE A 45 21.72 5.94 -1.75
CA ILE A 45 20.87 4.86 -1.21
C ILE A 45 20.74 3.69 -2.18
N ASN A 46 20.67 3.91 -3.49
CA ASN A 46 20.62 2.81 -4.47
C ASN A 46 21.85 1.91 -4.39
N ILE A 47 23.03 2.52 -4.25
CA ILE A 47 24.31 1.82 -4.15
C ILE A 47 24.40 1.09 -2.80
N LEU A 48 23.91 1.70 -1.72
CA LEU A 48 23.90 1.06 -0.39
C LEU A 48 22.97 -0.15 -0.35
N LEU A 49 21.73 -0.01 -0.82
CA LEU A 49 20.76 -1.11 -0.90
C LEU A 49 21.32 -2.29 -1.70
N GLU A 50 21.93 -2.02 -2.86
CA GLU A 50 22.63 -3.04 -3.64
C GLU A 50 23.74 -3.71 -2.84
N THR A 51 24.64 -2.90 -2.29
CA THR A 51 25.84 -3.37 -1.60
C THR A 51 25.49 -4.24 -0.40
N PHE A 52 24.51 -3.81 0.40
CA PHE A 52 24.04 -4.50 1.59
C PHE A 52 23.39 -5.85 1.25
N SER A 53 22.67 -5.93 0.13
CA SER A 53 22.08 -7.17 -0.36
C SER A 53 23.11 -8.20 -0.83
N HIS A 54 24.26 -7.74 -1.32
CA HIS A 54 25.35 -8.59 -1.79
C HIS A 54 26.37 -8.93 -0.70
N CYS A 55 26.23 -8.40 0.52
CA CYS A 55 27.10 -8.75 1.64
C CYS A 55 26.92 -10.22 2.03
N ASN A 56 27.98 -10.85 2.56
CA ASN A 56 27.93 -12.21 3.10
C ASN A 56 28.44 -12.23 4.55
N PRO A 57 27.58 -12.40 5.56
CA PRO A 57 26.11 -12.51 5.47
C PRO A 57 25.45 -11.19 5.01
N PRO A 58 24.25 -11.23 4.41
CA PRO A 58 23.52 -10.03 4.02
C PRO A 58 23.22 -9.13 5.20
N ILE A 59 23.24 -7.80 4.99
CA ILE A 59 22.82 -6.85 6.03
C ILE A 59 21.29 -6.77 6.00
N PRO A 60 20.60 -7.15 7.09
CA PRO A 60 19.15 -7.14 7.11
C PRO A 60 18.62 -5.70 7.14
N ILE A 61 17.65 -5.44 6.27
CA ILE A 61 16.85 -4.21 6.24
C ILE A 61 15.41 -4.66 6.32
N ASP A 62 14.62 -4.19 7.28
CA ASP A 62 13.23 -4.60 7.41
C ASP A 62 12.37 -4.13 6.23
N ALA A 63 11.19 -4.74 6.06
CA ALA A 63 10.31 -4.46 4.92
C ALA A 63 9.84 -3.00 4.90
N ASN A 64 9.45 -2.46 6.06
CA ASN A 64 8.94 -1.09 6.20
C ASN A 64 10.02 -0.07 5.86
N SER A 65 11.24 -0.25 6.37
CA SER A 65 12.39 0.58 6.01
C SER A 65 12.71 0.47 4.51
N THR A 66 12.63 -0.73 3.94
CA THR A 66 12.84 -0.92 2.49
C THR A 66 11.80 -0.13 1.69
N GLN A 67 10.51 -0.24 2.04
CA GLN A 67 9.42 0.50 1.39
C GLN A 67 9.63 2.02 1.50
N PHE A 68 9.94 2.52 2.70
CA PHE A 68 10.19 3.94 2.93
C PHE A 68 11.36 4.46 2.09
N LEU A 69 12.52 3.78 2.14
CA LEU A 69 13.71 4.16 1.38
C LEU A 69 13.45 4.12 -0.13
N THR A 70 12.66 3.14 -0.58
CA THR A 70 12.27 2.97 -1.99
C THR A 70 11.47 4.16 -2.48
N ARG A 71 10.38 4.50 -1.76
CA ARG A 71 9.49 5.61 -2.12
C ARG A 71 10.21 6.96 -2.00
N PHE A 72 10.89 7.20 -0.89
CA PHE A 72 11.50 8.50 -0.58
C PHE A 72 12.65 8.87 -1.52
N TYR A 73 13.53 7.90 -1.84
CA TYR A 73 14.69 8.13 -2.71
C TYR A 73 14.44 7.72 -4.16
N HIS A 74 13.21 7.40 -4.54
CA HIS A 74 12.86 6.89 -5.88
C HIS A 74 13.70 5.67 -6.29
N SER A 75 14.05 4.81 -5.33
CA SER A 75 14.87 3.59 -5.54
C SER A 75 14.01 2.40 -5.98
N TRP A 76 12.96 2.67 -6.77
CA TRP A 76 11.84 1.77 -7.08
C TRP A 76 12.28 0.35 -7.41
N HIS A 77 13.02 0.17 -8.50
CA HIS A 77 13.43 -1.16 -8.97
C HIS A 77 14.32 -1.91 -7.97
N ARG A 78 15.21 -1.20 -7.25
CA ARG A 78 16.12 -1.84 -6.30
C ARG A 78 15.36 -2.34 -5.07
N GLY A 79 14.53 -1.49 -4.50
CA GLY A 79 13.76 -1.81 -3.31
C GLY A 79 12.71 -2.90 -3.56
N ILE A 80 12.00 -2.81 -4.68
CA ILE A 80 11.05 -3.83 -5.13
C ILE A 80 11.77 -5.18 -5.28
N LEU A 81 12.90 -5.23 -6.00
CA LEU A 81 13.65 -6.47 -6.19
C LEU A 81 14.09 -7.10 -4.84
N LEU A 82 14.45 -6.30 -3.84
CA LEU A 82 14.79 -6.82 -2.50
C LEU A 82 13.59 -7.47 -1.82
N LEU A 83 12.41 -6.84 -1.91
CA LEU A 83 11.17 -7.37 -1.35
C LEU A 83 10.66 -8.59 -2.13
N GLU A 84 10.76 -8.60 -3.47
CA GLU A 84 10.39 -9.74 -4.31
C GLU A 84 11.20 -10.98 -3.97
N ASN A 85 12.53 -10.85 -3.84
CA ASN A 85 13.40 -11.96 -3.47
C ASN A 85 13.00 -12.59 -2.14
N ARG A 86 12.50 -11.79 -1.19
CA ARG A 86 11.94 -12.30 0.07
C ARG A 86 10.56 -12.91 -0.14
N ALA A 87 9.67 -12.25 -0.87
CA ALA A 87 8.31 -12.70 -1.15
C ALA A 87 8.26 -14.06 -1.87
N LEU A 88 9.26 -14.36 -2.71
CA LEU A 88 9.39 -15.68 -3.36
C LEU A 88 9.55 -16.82 -2.35
N CYS A 89 10.17 -16.57 -1.21
CA CYS A 89 10.34 -17.54 -0.13
C CYS A 89 9.10 -17.67 0.77
N ILE A 90 8.11 -16.78 0.63
CA ILE A 90 6.90 -16.79 1.45
C ILE A 90 5.86 -17.73 0.81
N PRO A 91 5.35 -18.73 1.55
CA PRO A 91 4.26 -19.59 1.06
C PRO A 91 2.95 -18.80 0.92
N PRO A 92 1.98 -19.26 0.11
CA PRO A 92 0.67 -18.61 0.06
C PRO A 92 -0.03 -18.66 1.43
N MET A 93 -0.69 -17.56 1.80
CA MET A 93 -1.36 -17.36 3.10
C MET A 93 -2.81 -17.87 3.13
N LEU A 94 -3.29 -18.37 2.00
CA LEU A 94 -4.65 -18.84 1.82
C LEU A 94 -5.00 -19.95 2.83
N ASN A 95 -6.10 -19.77 3.58
CA ASN A 95 -6.54 -20.68 4.65
C ASN A 95 -5.51 -20.96 5.75
N ASN A 96 -4.53 -20.07 5.96
CA ASN A 96 -3.54 -20.25 7.00
C ASN A 96 -4.17 -20.03 8.39
N ALA A 97 -4.35 -21.10 9.17
CA ALA A 97 -4.97 -21.00 10.50
C ALA A 97 -4.21 -20.06 11.46
N SER A 98 -2.91 -19.86 11.23
CA SER A 98 -2.06 -18.99 12.05
C SER A 98 -2.27 -17.49 11.76
N SER A 99 -2.78 -17.10 10.59
CA SER A 99 -3.11 -15.68 10.29
C SER A 99 -4.45 -15.25 10.91
N LEU A 100 -5.26 -16.22 11.33
CA LEU A 100 -6.53 -15.99 12.03
C LEU A 100 -6.33 -15.77 13.54
N GLN A 101 -5.11 -15.96 14.06
CA GLN A 101 -4.82 -15.71 15.46
C GLN A 101 -4.70 -14.20 15.73
N PRO A 102 -5.17 -13.72 16.90
CA PRO A 102 -5.09 -12.30 17.27
C PRO A 102 -3.67 -11.73 17.28
N SER A 103 -2.70 -12.59 17.64
CA SER A 103 -1.28 -12.28 17.70
C SER A 103 -0.53 -13.26 16.79
N PRO A 104 -0.23 -12.88 15.53
CA PRO A 104 0.56 -13.72 14.65
C PRO A 104 1.98 -13.89 15.21
N ASP A 105 2.60 -15.04 14.91
CA ASP A 105 4.02 -15.27 15.21
C ASP A 105 4.90 -14.21 14.55
N SER A 106 6.05 -13.88 15.16
CA SER A 106 6.99 -12.86 14.64
C SER A 106 7.36 -13.08 13.16
N ILE A 107 7.53 -14.34 12.75
CA ILE A 107 7.87 -14.70 11.36
C ILE A 107 6.69 -14.46 10.42
N MET A 108 5.47 -14.75 10.88
CA MET A 108 4.26 -14.51 10.10
C MET A 108 4.06 -13.01 9.88
N GLN A 109 4.23 -12.21 10.92
CA GLN A 109 4.12 -10.75 10.82
C GLN A 109 5.15 -10.21 9.82
N GLU A 110 6.41 -10.64 9.89
CA GLU A 110 7.45 -10.23 8.94
C GLU A 110 7.08 -10.59 7.50
N ASN A 111 6.53 -11.79 7.27
CA ASN A 111 6.07 -12.21 5.95
C ASN A 111 4.93 -11.33 5.43
N LEU A 112 3.94 -11.02 6.27
CA LEU A 112 2.83 -10.14 5.91
C LEU A 112 3.28 -8.70 5.66
N ASP A 113 4.27 -8.22 6.41
CA ASP A 113 4.87 -6.90 6.22
C ASP A 113 5.60 -6.81 4.88
N VAL A 114 6.37 -7.85 4.50
CA VAL A 114 7.00 -7.94 3.17
C VAL A 114 5.96 -7.88 2.06
N LEU A 115 4.90 -8.69 2.14
CA LEU A 115 3.85 -8.73 1.11
C LEU A 115 3.08 -7.40 1.05
N THR A 116 2.74 -6.79 2.18
CA THR A 116 2.05 -5.50 2.22
C THR A 116 2.93 -4.38 1.66
N CYS A 117 4.22 -4.33 2.03
CA CYS A 117 5.14 -3.33 1.50
C CYS A 117 5.29 -3.44 -0.02
N LEU A 118 5.38 -4.67 -0.55
CA LEU A 118 5.47 -4.94 -1.97
C LEU A 118 4.18 -4.54 -2.71
N GLU A 119 3.01 -4.86 -2.13
CA GLU A 119 1.69 -4.44 -2.62
C GLU A 119 1.59 -2.92 -2.76
N LEU A 120 1.95 -2.17 -1.72
CA LEU A 120 1.89 -0.71 -1.71
C LEU A 120 2.78 -0.09 -2.80
N LEU A 121 4.00 -0.61 -2.98
CA LEU A 121 4.91 -0.14 -4.02
C LEU A 121 4.37 -0.41 -5.43
N TYR A 122 3.77 -1.58 -5.67
CA TYR A 122 3.15 -1.89 -6.96
C TYR A 122 1.90 -1.06 -7.24
N SER A 123 1.10 -0.76 -6.20
CA SER A 123 -0.03 0.16 -6.31
C SER A 123 0.42 1.57 -6.72
N GLU A 124 1.50 2.09 -6.12
CA GLU A 124 2.05 3.42 -6.46
C GLU A 124 2.62 3.50 -7.89
N LEU A 125 3.16 2.40 -8.41
CA LEU A 125 3.61 2.31 -9.81
C LEU A 125 2.49 1.99 -10.81
N ALA A 126 1.27 1.75 -10.33
CA ALA A 126 0.13 1.28 -11.13
C ALA A 126 0.39 -0.05 -11.88
N GLU A 127 1.22 -0.93 -11.31
CA GLU A 127 1.56 -2.25 -11.86
C GLU A 127 0.53 -3.31 -11.40
N GLN A 128 -0.65 -3.31 -12.03
CA GLN A 128 -1.80 -4.12 -11.59
C GLN A 128 -1.55 -5.63 -11.61
N ASP A 129 -0.83 -6.14 -12.61
CA ASP A 129 -0.53 -7.58 -12.72
C ASP A 129 0.37 -8.06 -11.58
N GLN A 130 1.36 -7.25 -11.21
CA GLN A 130 2.25 -7.56 -10.09
C GLN A 130 1.53 -7.41 -8.75
N PHE A 131 0.71 -6.37 -8.60
CA PHE A 131 -0.19 -6.23 -7.45
C PHE A 131 -1.05 -7.49 -7.25
N ALA A 132 -1.64 -8.03 -8.32
CA ALA A 132 -2.41 -9.26 -8.25
C ALA A 132 -1.57 -10.50 -7.92
N ALA A 133 -0.33 -10.59 -8.42
CA ALA A 133 0.59 -11.65 -8.05
C ALA A 133 0.91 -11.64 -6.54
N VAL A 134 1.06 -10.46 -5.94
CA VAL A 134 1.24 -10.32 -4.49
C VAL A 134 -0.02 -10.74 -3.74
N TRP A 135 -1.20 -10.30 -4.16
CA TRP A 135 -2.47 -10.68 -3.55
C TRP A 135 -2.74 -12.18 -3.63
N ASN A 136 -2.34 -12.87 -4.70
CA ASN A 136 -2.41 -14.33 -4.78
C ASN A 136 -1.61 -15.05 -3.68
N ARG A 137 -0.54 -14.42 -3.15
CA ARG A 137 0.24 -14.95 -2.02
C ARG A 137 -0.28 -14.45 -0.68
N ARG A 138 -0.71 -13.19 -0.60
CA ARG A 138 -1.13 -12.49 0.62
C ARG A 138 -2.54 -12.86 1.07
N ALA A 139 -3.46 -13.06 0.14
CA ALA A 139 -4.89 -13.23 0.42
C ALA A 139 -5.13 -14.34 1.42
N LEU A 140 -5.97 -14.04 2.40
CA LEU A 140 -6.40 -15.02 3.40
C LEU A 140 -7.53 -15.89 2.86
N THR A 141 -8.36 -15.30 1.99
CA THR A 141 -9.55 -15.94 1.43
C THR A 141 -9.47 -16.05 -0.09
N VAL A 142 -10.09 -17.09 -0.63
CA VAL A 142 -10.25 -17.27 -2.09
C VAL A 142 -11.10 -16.13 -2.69
N ASP A 143 -12.00 -15.56 -1.89
CA ASP A 143 -12.94 -14.54 -2.34
C ASP A 143 -12.20 -13.27 -2.78
N SER A 144 -11.20 -12.81 -2.03
CA SER A 144 -10.38 -11.65 -2.40
C SER A 144 -9.63 -11.86 -3.73
N VAL A 145 -9.04 -13.03 -3.90
CA VAL A 145 -8.35 -13.40 -5.17
C VAL A 145 -9.35 -13.41 -6.34
N LYS A 146 -10.56 -13.92 -6.10
CA LYS A 146 -11.60 -14.00 -7.13
C LYS A 146 -12.12 -12.61 -7.53
N ILE A 147 -12.33 -11.71 -6.57
CA ILE A 147 -12.70 -10.31 -6.83
C ILE A 147 -11.63 -9.67 -7.72
N LEU A 148 -10.36 -9.83 -7.37
CA LEU A 148 -9.25 -9.25 -8.11
C LEU A 148 -9.15 -9.80 -9.54
N ALA A 149 -9.34 -11.11 -9.70
CA ALA A 149 -9.34 -11.75 -11.02
C ALA A 149 -10.49 -11.21 -11.90
N MET A 150 -11.69 -11.02 -11.35
CA MET A 150 -12.82 -10.41 -12.08
C MET A 150 -12.50 -8.97 -12.51
N GLN A 151 -11.89 -8.18 -11.62
CA GLN A 151 -11.46 -6.82 -11.95
C GLN A 151 -10.43 -6.81 -13.10
N GLN A 152 -9.43 -7.70 -13.06
CA GLN A 152 -8.43 -7.81 -14.13
C GLN A 152 -9.01 -8.25 -15.48
N LEU A 153 -10.05 -9.10 -15.46
CA LEU A 153 -10.76 -9.52 -16.68
C LEU A 153 -11.69 -8.43 -17.23
N GLY A 154 -11.99 -7.40 -16.44
CA GLY A 154 -12.93 -6.34 -16.80
C GLY A 154 -14.40 -6.68 -16.51
N ASP A 155 -14.68 -7.75 -15.76
CA ASP A 155 -16.03 -8.15 -15.35
C ASP A 155 -16.49 -7.33 -14.13
N ILE A 156 -16.52 -5.99 -14.30
CA ILE A 156 -16.64 -5.04 -13.19
C ILE A 156 -18.00 -5.12 -12.47
N GLU A 157 -19.09 -5.43 -13.19
CA GLU A 157 -20.41 -5.61 -12.56
C GLU A 157 -20.45 -6.85 -11.66
N GLU A 158 -19.90 -7.98 -12.13
CA GLU A 158 -19.82 -9.21 -11.34
C GLU A 158 -18.87 -9.04 -10.15
N ALA A 159 -17.74 -8.37 -10.35
CA ALA A 159 -16.79 -8.04 -9.29
C ALA A 159 -17.45 -7.19 -8.19
N LEU A 160 -18.24 -6.18 -8.57
CA LEU A 160 -18.95 -5.31 -7.63
C LEU A 160 -19.94 -6.10 -6.77
N ASP A 161 -20.82 -6.88 -7.39
CA ASP A 161 -21.85 -7.64 -6.70
C ASP A 161 -21.23 -8.71 -5.79
N PHE A 162 -20.18 -9.37 -6.26
CA PHE A 162 -19.44 -10.36 -5.48
C PHE A 162 -18.74 -9.70 -4.28
N ALA A 163 -18.01 -8.59 -4.47
CA ALA A 163 -17.37 -7.84 -3.39
C ALA A 163 -18.38 -7.38 -2.33
N GLN A 164 -19.54 -6.87 -2.74
CA GLN A 164 -20.59 -6.45 -1.80
C GLN A 164 -21.10 -7.63 -0.96
N SER A 165 -21.34 -8.78 -1.59
CA SER A 165 -21.82 -9.99 -0.89
C SER A 165 -20.78 -10.52 0.11
N THR A 166 -19.50 -10.47 -0.26
CA THR A 166 -18.37 -10.92 0.57
C THR A 166 -18.17 -9.98 1.76
N ALA A 167 -18.16 -8.66 1.54
CA ALA A 167 -18.03 -7.66 2.61
C ALA A 167 -19.13 -7.80 3.66
N ARG A 168 -20.40 -7.95 3.23
CA ARG A 168 -21.53 -8.21 4.15
C ARG A 168 -21.35 -9.48 4.95
N SER A 169 -20.88 -10.55 4.30
CA SER A 169 -20.64 -11.84 4.97
C SER A 169 -19.50 -11.72 5.99
N MET A 170 -18.44 -10.98 5.69
CA MET A 170 -17.35 -10.71 6.62
C MET A 170 -17.80 -9.87 7.81
N LEU A 171 -18.56 -8.79 7.59
CA LEU A 171 -19.12 -7.97 8.66
C LEU A 171 -20.02 -8.78 9.60
N HIS A 172 -20.91 -9.62 9.05
CA HIS A 172 -21.72 -10.51 9.88
C HIS A 172 -20.89 -11.49 10.70
N ARG A 173 -19.75 -11.98 10.19
CA ARG A 173 -18.84 -12.81 10.98
C ARG A 173 -18.20 -11.99 12.10
N ILE A 174 -17.73 -10.78 11.81
CA ILE A 174 -17.16 -9.86 12.81
C ILE A 174 -18.15 -9.58 13.93
N GLU A 175 -19.39 -9.25 13.58
CA GLU A 175 -20.47 -8.98 14.56
C GLU A 175 -20.86 -10.22 15.37
N ASN A 176 -20.90 -11.41 14.77
CA ASN A 176 -21.30 -12.62 15.48
C ASN A 176 -20.19 -13.20 16.38
N HIS A 177 -18.92 -12.90 16.08
CA HIS A 177 -17.77 -13.37 16.86
C HIS A 177 -17.35 -12.37 17.96
N PHE A 178 -18.31 -11.79 18.70
CA PHE A 178 -18.06 -11.00 19.93
C PHE A 178 -17.19 -11.82 20.91
N GLY A 179 -15.87 -11.64 20.86
CA GLY A 179 -14.91 -12.27 21.77
C GLY A 179 -13.66 -12.84 21.11
N TYR A 180 -13.63 -13.09 19.79
CA TYR A 180 -12.38 -13.39 19.08
C TYR A 180 -11.81 -12.07 18.56
N ALA A 181 -10.65 -11.67 19.07
CA ALA A 181 -9.92 -10.52 18.54
C ALA A 181 -9.62 -10.76 17.06
N PHE A 182 -10.25 -9.96 16.20
CA PHE A 182 -10.02 -9.97 14.76
C PHE A 182 -8.56 -9.59 14.51
N SER A 183 -7.83 -10.42 13.74
CA SER A 183 -6.42 -10.13 13.44
C SER A 183 -6.29 -8.94 12.49
N ASP A 184 -5.19 -8.21 12.58
CA ASP A 184 -4.85 -7.10 11.66
C ASP A 184 -4.85 -7.57 10.20
N ALA A 185 -4.45 -8.82 9.95
CA ALA A 185 -4.47 -9.43 8.64
C ALA A 185 -5.89 -9.53 8.05
N ASN A 186 -6.88 -9.90 8.86
CA ASN A 186 -8.27 -9.94 8.42
C ASN A 186 -8.85 -8.53 8.19
N PHE A 187 -8.42 -7.53 8.98
CA PHE A 187 -8.82 -6.14 8.77
C PHE A 187 -8.33 -5.65 7.40
N ARG A 188 -7.08 -5.96 7.05
CA ARG A 188 -6.54 -5.64 5.72
C ARG A 188 -7.23 -6.39 4.58
N GLU A 189 -7.69 -7.61 4.80
CA GLU A 189 -8.51 -8.33 3.82
C GLU A 189 -9.86 -7.62 3.60
N PHE A 190 -10.50 -7.18 4.69
CA PHE A 190 -11.73 -6.40 4.61
C PHE A 190 -11.53 -5.06 3.90
N ASP A 191 -10.50 -4.31 4.26
CA ASP A 191 -10.15 -3.04 3.61
C ASP A 191 -9.92 -3.22 2.12
N PHE A 192 -9.27 -4.30 1.69
CA PHE A 192 -9.10 -4.61 0.27
C PHE A 192 -10.44 -4.80 -0.45
N ILE A 193 -11.36 -5.57 0.14
CA ILE A 193 -12.68 -5.83 -0.45
C ILE A 193 -13.51 -4.54 -0.52
N ASP A 194 -13.46 -3.70 0.52
CA ASP A 194 -14.16 -2.43 0.55
C ASP A 194 -13.60 -1.46 -0.51
N ASN A 195 -12.28 -1.39 -0.64
CA ASN A 195 -11.63 -0.61 -1.69
C ASN A 195 -11.96 -1.13 -3.10
N ALA A 196 -11.98 -2.45 -3.30
CA ALA A 196 -12.37 -3.06 -4.57
C ALA A 196 -13.82 -2.73 -4.94
N TYR A 197 -14.74 -2.80 -3.97
CA TYR A 197 -16.13 -2.38 -4.15
C TYR A 197 -16.24 -0.90 -4.55
N LEU A 198 -15.50 -0.02 -3.88
CA LEU A 198 -15.47 1.41 -4.20
C LEU A 198 -14.91 1.66 -5.62
N GLN A 199 -13.80 1.01 -5.99
CA GLN A 199 -13.20 1.11 -7.32
C GLN A 199 -14.18 0.67 -8.41
N CYS A 200 -14.77 -0.52 -8.29
CA CYS A 200 -15.77 -1.00 -9.25
C CYS A 200 -16.97 -0.04 -9.36
N THR A 201 -17.40 0.55 -8.25
CA THR A 201 -18.51 1.53 -8.23
C THR A 201 -18.15 2.79 -9.04
N LYS A 202 -16.91 3.29 -8.89
CA LYS A 202 -16.39 4.43 -9.64
C LYS A 202 -16.25 4.12 -11.13
N GLU A 203 -15.70 2.96 -11.48
CA GLU A 203 -15.52 2.52 -12.88
C GLU A 203 -16.86 2.39 -13.62
N LEU A 204 -17.89 1.86 -12.95
CA LEU A 204 -19.26 1.80 -13.47
C LEU A 204 -19.98 3.16 -13.48
N CYS A 205 -19.28 4.24 -13.15
CA CYS A 205 -19.81 5.61 -13.09
C CYS A 205 -21.03 5.76 -12.16
N ARG A 206 -21.15 4.93 -11.12
CA ARG A 206 -22.26 4.96 -10.15
C ARG A 206 -22.03 6.03 -9.07
N TRP A 207 -21.74 7.26 -9.50
CA TRP A 207 -21.31 8.37 -8.62
C TRP A 207 -22.31 8.78 -7.54
N LYS A 208 -23.61 8.53 -7.76
CA LYS A 208 -24.63 8.71 -6.71
C LYS A 208 -24.37 7.82 -5.50
N VAL A 209 -24.05 6.55 -5.76
CA VAL A 209 -23.71 5.57 -4.72
C VAL A 209 -22.42 5.98 -4.01
N VAL A 210 -21.40 6.42 -4.77
CA VAL A 210 -20.14 6.94 -4.20
C VAL A 210 -20.39 8.14 -3.27
N CYS A 211 -21.27 9.07 -3.69
CA CYS A 211 -21.66 10.23 -2.89
C CYS A 211 -22.37 9.81 -1.58
N ASP A 212 -23.27 8.81 -1.65
CA ASP A 212 -23.96 8.29 -0.48
C ASP A 212 -23.00 7.58 0.49
N ILE A 213 -22.04 6.80 -0.03
CA ILE A 213 -20.96 6.19 0.76
C ILE A 213 -20.13 7.27 1.46
N ALA A 214 -19.71 8.30 0.73
CA ALA A 214 -18.87 9.37 1.27
C ALA A 214 -19.57 10.23 2.33
N LYS A 215 -20.90 10.36 2.27
CA LYS A 215 -21.74 11.05 3.26
C LYS A 215 -22.04 10.20 4.50
N SER A 216 -21.79 8.89 4.46
CA SER A 216 -22.09 8.02 5.59
C SER A 216 -21.26 8.41 6.81
N SER A 217 -21.91 8.43 7.98
CA SER A 217 -21.28 8.83 9.26
C SER A 217 -20.16 7.91 9.72
N HIS A 218 -20.04 6.72 9.10
CA HIS A 218 -19.00 5.75 9.42
C HIS A 218 -17.72 5.97 8.61
N VAL A 219 -17.81 6.61 7.43
CA VAL A 219 -16.67 6.81 6.52
C VAL A 219 -16.18 8.25 6.57
N GLU A 220 -17.10 9.23 6.55
CA GLU A 220 -16.82 10.68 6.51
C GLU A 220 -15.55 11.03 5.71
N ASN A 221 -15.58 10.80 4.40
CA ASN A 221 -14.43 11.06 3.53
C ASN A 221 -14.70 12.29 2.62
N PRO A 222 -14.23 13.49 3.01
CA PRO A 222 -14.50 14.72 2.25
C PRO A 222 -13.79 14.76 0.89
N GLU A 223 -12.68 14.03 0.72
CA GLU A 223 -11.98 13.92 -0.57
C GLU A 223 -12.81 13.09 -1.56
N LEU A 224 -13.32 11.93 -1.11
CA LEU A 224 -14.22 11.10 -1.91
C LEU A 224 -15.53 11.81 -2.23
N LEU A 225 -16.07 12.57 -1.28
CA LEU A 225 -17.28 13.37 -1.47
C LEU A 225 -17.06 14.47 -2.50
N PHE A 226 -15.88 15.11 -2.48
CA PHE A 226 -15.53 16.14 -3.45
C PHE A 226 -15.44 15.58 -4.86
N GLU A 227 -14.76 14.44 -5.03
CA GLU A 227 -14.68 13.71 -6.31
C GLU A 227 -16.09 13.39 -6.83
N ALA A 228 -16.95 12.78 -5.98
CA ALA A 228 -18.31 12.44 -6.36
C ALA A 228 -19.16 13.67 -6.71
N ALA A 229 -19.01 14.78 -5.98
CA ALA A 229 -19.75 16.01 -6.24
C ALA A 229 -19.40 16.62 -7.61
N VAL A 230 -18.12 16.61 -7.99
CA VAL A 230 -17.66 17.07 -9.30
C VAL A 230 -18.21 16.21 -10.43
N HIS A 231 -18.26 14.88 -10.24
CA HIS A 231 -18.84 13.95 -11.21
C HIS A 231 -20.39 14.01 -11.30
N LEU A 232 -21.07 14.48 -10.25
CA LEU A 232 -22.54 14.70 -10.19
C LEU A 232 -22.98 16.14 -10.54
N PRO A 233 -22.12 16.91 -11.21
CA PRO A 233 -22.12 18.38 -11.24
C PRO A 233 -22.75 19.16 -10.06
N ASP A 234 -22.58 18.71 -8.81
CA ASP A 234 -23.02 19.47 -7.63
C ASP A 234 -21.93 20.44 -7.18
N TRP A 235 -21.85 21.58 -7.87
CA TRP A 235 -20.83 22.60 -7.63
C TRP A 235 -20.94 23.26 -6.26
N THR A 236 -22.15 23.27 -5.67
CA THR A 236 -22.35 23.82 -4.32
C THR A 236 -21.73 22.92 -3.26
N LEU A 237 -21.97 21.60 -3.35
CA LEU A 237 -21.36 20.61 -2.48
C LEU A 237 -19.85 20.54 -2.70
N ALA A 238 -19.41 20.53 -3.97
CA ALA A 238 -17.99 20.50 -4.33
C ALA A 238 -17.22 21.69 -3.72
N LYS A 239 -17.81 22.89 -3.72
CA LYS A 239 -17.22 24.07 -3.05
C LYS A 239 -17.09 23.88 -1.54
N GLN A 240 -18.11 23.33 -0.88
CA GLN A 240 -18.07 23.06 0.56
C GLN A 240 -16.99 22.04 0.90
N CYS A 241 -16.90 20.94 0.14
CA CYS A 241 -15.88 19.92 0.36
C CYS A 241 -14.48 20.47 0.16
N ARG A 242 -14.25 21.25 -0.91
CA ARG A 242 -12.97 21.93 -1.15
C ARG A 242 -12.56 22.81 0.04
N ASP A 243 -13.49 23.61 0.57
CA ASP A 243 -13.21 24.50 1.70
C ASP A 243 -12.90 23.71 2.98
N GLN A 244 -13.48 22.51 3.15
CA GLN A 244 -13.18 21.59 4.26
C GLN A 244 -11.79 20.93 4.14
N ILE A 245 -11.39 20.52 2.94
CA ILE A 245 -10.11 19.83 2.72
C ILE A 245 -8.93 20.80 2.51
N MET A 246 -9.19 22.10 2.49
CA MET A 246 -8.17 23.13 2.29
C MET A 246 -7.14 23.08 3.43
N GLY A 247 -5.87 22.79 3.08
CA GLY A 247 -4.77 22.68 4.04
C GLY A 247 -4.58 21.29 4.66
N CYS A 248 -5.47 20.34 4.40
CA CYS A 248 -5.40 18.96 4.91
C CYS A 248 -5.43 17.91 3.78
N THR A 249 -5.19 18.32 2.53
CA THR A 249 -5.25 17.44 1.36
C THR A 249 -4.14 16.40 1.40
N ARG A 250 -4.49 15.12 1.19
CA ARG A 250 -3.50 14.05 1.05
C ARG A 250 -2.67 14.26 -0.22
N HIS A 251 -1.40 13.84 -0.18
CA HIS A 251 -0.49 13.97 -1.31
C HIS A 251 -1.05 13.29 -2.57
N ASP A 252 -1.66 12.11 -2.43
CA ASP A 252 -2.16 11.33 -3.55
C ASP A 252 -3.40 11.96 -4.20
N PHE A 253 -4.15 12.76 -3.46
CA PHE A 253 -5.31 13.51 -3.95
C PHE A 253 -4.95 14.95 -4.41
N ALA A 254 -3.70 15.39 -4.24
CA ALA A 254 -3.31 16.78 -4.48
C ALA A 254 -3.56 17.23 -5.92
N ILE A 255 -3.25 16.36 -6.91
CA ILE A 255 -3.46 16.67 -8.32
C ILE A 255 -4.96 16.78 -8.63
N GLN A 256 -5.77 15.83 -8.14
CA GLN A 256 -7.22 15.84 -8.31
C GLN A 256 -7.86 17.07 -7.64
N ASN A 257 -7.41 17.43 -6.44
CA ASN A 257 -7.87 18.64 -5.78
C ASN A 257 -7.58 19.90 -6.61
N LEU A 258 -6.36 20.02 -7.18
CA LEU A 258 -6.01 21.15 -8.03
C LEU A 258 -6.87 21.22 -9.30
N THR A 259 -7.11 20.09 -9.97
CA THR A 259 -7.94 20.06 -11.19
C THR A 259 -9.38 20.41 -10.88
N TYR A 260 -9.99 19.81 -9.86
CA TYR A 260 -11.36 20.11 -9.45
C TYR A 260 -11.53 21.55 -8.95
N SER A 261 -10.54 22.07 -8.21
CA SER A 261 -10.53 23.47 -7.77
C SER A 261 -10.44 24.44 -8.94
N ALA A 262 -9.66 24.12 -9.98
CA ALA A 262 -9.60 24.91 -11.21
C ALA A 262 -10.94 24.92 -11.95
N MET A 263 -11.62 23.75 -12.05
CA MET A 263 -12.96 23.66 -12.64
C MET A 263 -13.98 24.53 -11.89
N LEU A 264 -13.99 24.45 -10.55
CA LEU A 264 -14.83 25.30 -9.71
C LEU A 264 -14.54 26.80 -9.93
N GLY A 265 -13.27 27.18 -10.08
CA GLY A 265 -12.86 28.55 -10.34
C GLY A 265 -13.39 29.13 -11.66
N ILE A 266 -13.55 28.28 -12.68
CA ILE A 266 -14.13 28.67 -13.97
C ILE A 266 -15.65 28.79 -13.86
N LEU A 267 -16.31 27.80 -13.26
CA LEU A 267 -17.77 27.69 -13.25
C LEU A 267 -18.45 28.67 -12.30
N VAL A 268 -17.79 29.10 -11.22
CA VAL A 268 -18.33 30.07 -10.26
C VAL A 268 -18.20 31.53 -10.76
N ARG A 269 -17.47 31.77 -11.85
CA ARG A 269 -17.33 33.10 -12.49
C ARG A 269 -18.37 33.38 -13.58
N VAL A 270 -19.20 32.41 -13.93
CA VAL A 270 -20.32 32.52 -14.88
C VAL A 270 -21.62 32.61 -14.09
#